data_AF-A0A1G0ICJ3-F1
#
_entry.id   AF-A0A1G0ICJ3-F1
#
_cell.length_a   1.000
_cell.length_b   1.000
_cell.length_c   1.000
_cell.angle_alpha   90.00
_cell.angle_beta   90.00
_cell.angle_gamma   90.00
#
_symmetry.space_group_name_H-M   'P 1'
#
loop_
_entity.id
_entity.type
_entity.pdbx_description
1 polymer ?
#
loop_
_entity_poly.entity_id
_entity_poly.type
_entity_poly.pdbx_seq_one_letter_code
_entity_poly.pdbx_strand_id
1 'polypeptide(L)'
;MAFTHAGFSIPGTHESPKYGEWERAAQYNSVFGLDGATVLDGGRSRRRIDVSMWIHDSYSSADDCFTALGNLEGQIGTVGTLVELGNVSRTIANVEFLGFTLDEGPIPPSTIGWFAVVTLRFLQLGPE
;
A
#
# COMPACT_ATOMS: atom_id res chain seq x y z
N MET A 1 -14.37 -7.91 -3.54
CA MET A 1 -13.99 -6.58 -3.03
C MET A 1 -12.94 -6.06 -3.99
N ALA A 2 -13.14 -4.88 -4.56
CA ALA A 2 -12.23 -4.34 -5.56
C ALA A 2 -11.26 -3.36 -4.87
N PHE A 3 -9.98 -3.54 -5.13
CA PHE A 3 -8.94 -2.67 -4.60
C PHE A 3 -8.26 -2.00 -5.78
N THR A 4 -8.37 -0.68 -5.87
CA THR A 4 -7.93 0.08 -7.04
C THR A 4 -6.95 1.15 -6.60
N HIS A 5 -5.81 1.26 -7.29
CA HIS A 5 -4.83 2.32 -7.06
C HIS A 5 -4.50 3.02 -8.38
N ALA A 6 -4.60 4.35 -8.41
CA ALA A 6 -4.33 5.15 -9.60
C ALA A 6 -5.13 4.71 -10.86
N GLY A 7 -6.34 4.15 -10.66
CA GLY A 7 -7.16 3.59 -11.73
C GLY A 7 -6.81 2.16 -12.15
N PHE A 8 -5.70 1.59 -11.65
CA PHE A 8 -5.34 0.20 -11.82
C PHE A 8 -6.09 -0.67 -10.80
N SER A 9 -6.91 -1.60 -11.29
CA SER A 9 -7.63 -2.56 -10.45
C SER A 9 -6.72 -3.76 -10.15
N ILE A 10 -6.46 -4.00 -8.86
CA ILE A 10 -5.67 -5.15 -8.42
C ILE A 10 -6.63 -6.33 -8.20
N PRO A 11 -6.52 -7.41 -8.99
CA PRO A 11 -7.41 -8.54 -8.86
C PRO A 11 -7.12 -9.33 -7.57
N GLY A 12 -8.17 -9.80 -6.92
CA GLY A 12 -8.04 -10.69 -5.78
C GLY A 12 -8.94 -10.32 -4.59
N THR A 13 -8.51 -10.76 -3.41
CA THR A 13 -9.20 -10.52 -2.13
C THR A 13 -8.19 -9.99 -1.13
N HIS A 14 -8.54 -8.89 -0.45
CA HIS A 14 -7.64 -8.25 0.50
C HIS A 14 -8.21 -8.28 1.91
N GLU A 15 -7.31 -8.23 2.89
CA GLU A 15 -7.63 -7.91 4.27
C GLU A 15 -7.87 -6.40 4.43
N SER A 16 -8.36 -6.00 5.61
CA SER A 16 -8.49 -4.58 5.93
C SER A 16 -7.12 -3.90 5.96
N PRO A 17 -6.97 -2.72 5.33
CA PRO A 17 -5.71 -1.98 5.33
C PRO A 17 -5.21 -1.66 6.73
N LYS A 18 -3.92 -1.94 6.95
CA LYS A 18 -3.21 -1.59 8.19
C LYS A 18 -2.58 -0.22 8.01
N TYR A 19 -3.12 0.78 8.70
CA TYR A 19 -2.62 2.15 8.68
C TYR A 19 -1.51 2.30 9.71
N GLY A 20 -0.32 2.64 9.24
CA GLY A 20 0.80 3.05 10.10
C GLY A 20 0.55 4.41 10.73
N GLU A 21 1.44 4.77 11.65
CA GLU A 21 1.44 6.09 12.27
C GLU A 21 1.81 7.18 11.26
N TRP A 22 1.29 8.38 11.48
CA TRP A 22 1.74 9.55 10.75
C TRP A 22 3.14 9.93 11.20
N GLU A 23 4.07 10.00 10.25
CA GLU A 23 5.35 10.64 10.49
C GLU A 23 5.12 12.10 10.87
N ARG A 24 5.89 12.53 11.88
CA ARG A 24 5.92 13.91 12.35
C ARG A 24 7.24 14.53 11.94
N ALA A 25 7.18 15.51 11.06
CA ALA A 25 8.35 16.31 10.74
C ALA A 25 8.57 17.29 11.90
N ALA A 26 9.52 17.01 12.79
CA ALA A 26 9.87 17.90 13.89
C ALA A 26 11.35 18.29 13.81
N GLN A 27 11.63 19.59 13.95
CA GLN A 27 12.99 20.11 14.07
C GLN A 27 13.16 20.72 15.47
N TYR A 28 14.22 20.30 16.16
CA TYR A 28 14.56 20.78 17.49
C TYR A 28 15.76 21.73 17.36
N ASN A 29 15.55 22.99 17.75
CA ASN A 29 16.61 24.00 17.73
C ASN A 29 16.96 24.38 19.17
N SER A 30 18.26 24.38 19.47
CA SER A 30 18.78 24.92 20.72
C SER A 30 19.70 26.09 20.42
N VAL A 31 19.76 27.06 21.34
CA VAL A 31 20.61 28.25 21.22
C VAL A 31 21.63 28.22 22.34
N PHE A 32 22.91 28.40 22.02
CA PHE A 32 24.00 28.37 22.99
C PHE A 32 23.76 29.39 24.12
N GLY A 33 23.85 28.92 25.37
CA GLY A 33 23.67 29.75 26.56
C GLY A 33 22.23 29.97 27.00
N LEU A 34 21.25 29.33 26.36
CA LEU A 34 19.85 29.30 26.81
C LEU A 34 19.45 27.87 27.19
N ASP A 35 18.90 27.71 28.38
CA ASP A 35 18.32 26.44 28.82
C ASP A 35 16.99 26.20 28.11
N GLY A 36 16.94 25.15 27.30
CA GLY A 36 15.75 24.71 26.58
C GLY A 36 15.98 24.53 25.08
N ALA A 37 14.92 24.13 24.38
CA ALA A 37 14.89 23.98 22.94
C ALA A 37 13.55 24.47 22.39
N THR A 38 13.56 25.03 21.19
CA THR A 38 12.35 25.29 20.42
C THR A 38 12.07 24.11 19.48
N VAL A 39 10.79 23.76 19.36
CA VAL A 39 10.34 22.72 18.42
C VAL A 39 9.59 23.40 17.30
N LEU A 40 10.06 23.21 16.07
CA LEU A 40 9.32 23.48 14.85
C LEU A 40 8.62 22.19 14.44
N ASP A 41 7.31 22.12 14.67
CA ASP A 41 6.47 20.97 14.28
C ASP A 41 5.81 21.26 12.94
N GLY A 42 6.17 20.47 11.93
CA GLY A 42 5.59 20.49 10.58
C GLY A 42 4.28 19.71 10.46
N GLY A 43 3.78 19.13 11.55
CA GLY A 43 2.54 18.37 11.57
C GLY A 43 2.68 16.97 10.96
N ARG A 44 1.55 16.43 10.49
CA ARG A 44 1.48 15.11 9.86
C ARG A 44 2.03 15.20 8.44
N SER A 45 3.08 14.45 8.14
CA SER A 45 3.68 14.41 6.80
C SER A 45 3.12 13.24 5.98
N ARG A 46 3.63 12.05 6.23
CA ARG A 46 3.31 10.83 5.48
C ARG A 46 3.00 9.68 6.42
N ARG A 47 2.24 8.70 5.93
CA ARG A 47 2.01 7.45 6.67
C ARG A 47 2.08 6.26 5.72
N ARG A 48 2.55 5.14 6.23
CA ARG A 48 2.54 3.88 5.50
C ARG A 48 1.18 3.20 5.61
N ILE A 49 0.76 2.54 4.54
CA ILE A 49 -0.44 1.72 4.49
C ILE A 49 -0.03 0.37 3.93
N ASP A 50 -0.21 -0.69 4.71
CA ASP A 50 0.09 -2.05 4.30
C ASP A 50 -1.20 -2.84 4.13
N VAL A 51 -1.31 -3.60 3.03
CA VAL A 51 -2.50 -4.38 2.69
C VAL A 51 -2.09 -5.79 2.30
N SER A 52 -2.46 -6.77 3.13
CA SER A 52 -2.27 -8.18 2.79
C SER A 52 -3.38 -8.61 1.84
N MET A 53 -3.01 -9.24 0.72
CA MET A 53 -3.89 -9.58 -0.38
C MET A 53 -3.57 -10.94 -0.98
N TRP A 54 -4.61 -11.70 -1.30
CA TRP A 54 -4.56 -12.86 -2.16
C TRP A 54 -4.85 -12.43 -3.59
N ILE A 55 -3.83 -12.44 -4.44
CA ILE A 55 -3.95 -12.13 -5.86
C ILE A 55 -4.41 -13.40 -6.58
N HIS A 56 -5.60 -13.33 -7.17
CA HIS A 56 -6.20 -14.38 -7.97
C HIS A 56 -7.15 -13.76 -9.00
N ASP A 57 -7.18 -14.34 -10.20
CA ASP A 57 -8.13 -13.99 -11.26
C ASP A 57 -8.41 -15.19 -12.17
N SER A 58 -8.64 -16.37 -11.56
CA SER A 58 -8.78 -17.64 -12.28
C SER A 58 -7.57 -17.98 -13.17
N TYR A 59 -6.36 -17.62 -12.74
CA TYR A 59 -5.13 -17.88 -13.48
C TYR A 59 -4.99 -19.37 -13.80
N SER A 60 -4.79 -19.68 -15.08
CA SER A 60 -4.77 -21.05 -15.59
C SER A 60 -3.42 -21.74 -15.36
N SER A 61 -2.36 -20.93 -15.23
CA SER A 61 -0.99 -21.38 -15.00
C SER A 61 -0.28 -20.52 -13.94
N ALA A 62 0.84 -21.04 -13.42
CA ALA A 62 1.73 -20.25 -12.56
C ALA A 62 2.30 -19.02 -13.30
N ASP A 63 2.54 -19.13 -14.61
CA ASP A 63 3.06 -18.05 -15.45
C ASP A 63 2.07 -16.89 -15.59
N ASP A 64 0.77 -17.18 -15.67
CA ASP A 64 -0.28 -16.14 -15.68
C ASP A 64 -0.27 -15.36 -14.36
N CYS A 65 -0.09 -16.06 -13.24
CA CYS A 65 0.02 -15.46 -11.92
C CYS A 65 1.29 -14.58 -11.80
N PHE A 66 2.44 -15.07 -12.28
CA PHE A 66 3.66 -14.26 -12.34
C PHE A 66 3.54 -13.05 -13.25
N THR A 67 2.84 -13.18 -14.38
CA THR A 67 2.58 -12.06 -15.29
C THR A 67 1.75 -10.98 -14.59
N ALA A 68 0.73 -11.37 -13.82
CA ALA A 68 -0.04 -10.43 -13.01
C ALA A 68 0.81 -9.73 -11.95
N LEU A 69 1.71 -10.45 -11.27
CA LEU A 69 2.68 -9.87 -10.32
C LEU A 69 3.65 -8.91 -11.01
N GLY A 70 4.13 -9.24 -12.22
CA GLY A 70 4.99 -8.34 -13.01
C GLY A 70 4.27 -7.07 -13.47
N ASN A 71 2.99 -7.18 -13.84
CA ASN A 71 2.17 -6.00 -14.16
C ASN A 71 1.97 -5.09 -12.94
N LEU A 72 1.83 -5.68 -11.75
CA LEU A 72 1.76 -4.95 -10.50
C LEU A 72 3.11 -4.29 -10.17
N GLU A 73 4.23 -4.97 -10.39
CA GLU A 73 5.58 -4.41 -10.22
C GLU A 73 5.80 -3.18 -11.12
N GLY A 74 5.23 -3.19 -12.32
CA GLY A 74 5.24 -2.04 -13.23
C GLY A 74 4.50 -0.80 -12.72
N GLN A 75 3.73 -0.90 -11.63
CA GLN A 75 3.05 0.24 -10.99
C GLN A 75 3.86 0.88 -9.85
N ILE A 76 5.03 0.33 -9.51
CA ILE A 76 5.86 0.87 -8.42
C ILE A 76 6.27 2.32 -8.72
N GLY A 77 6.08 3.19 -7.74
CA GLY A 77 6.34 4.64 -7.85
C GLY A 77 5.17 5.44 -8.43
N THR A 78 4.08 4.79 -8.87
CA THR A 78 2.88 5.51 -9.31
C THR A 78 2.23 6.20 -8.10
N VAL A 79 1.84 7.45 -8.28
CA VAL A 79 1.08 8.23 -7.30
C VAL A 79 -0.35 8.40 -7.79
N GLY A 80 -1.32 8.13 -6.93
CA GLY A 80 -2.72 8.30 -7.26
C GLY A 80 -3.65 8.10 -6.08
N THR A 81 -4.94 7.95 -6.40
CA THR A 81 -5.97 7.68 -5.40
C THR A 81 -6.04 6.18 -5.14
N LEU A 82 -6.06 5.80 -3.86
CA LEU A 82 -6.32 4.44 -3.42
C LEU A 82 -7.81 4.32 -3.07
N VAL A 83 -8.49 3.37 -3.69
CA VAL A 83 -9.92 3.13 -3.50
C VAL A 83 -10.11 1.69 -3.04
N GLU A 84 -10.66 1.54 -1.85
CA GLU A 84 -11.08 0.26 -1.29
C GLU A 84 -12.60 0.15 -1.43
N LEU A 85 -13.07 -0.84 -2.19
CA LEU A 85 -14.48 -1.18 -2.34
C LEU A 85 -14.77 -2.50 -1.62
N GLY A 86 -15.16 -2.38 -0.35
CA GLY A 86 -15.53 -3.49 0.53
C GLY A 86 -16.77 -3.17 1.39
N ASN A 87 -16.82 -3.70 2.62
CA ASN A 87 -17.90 -3.41 3.57
C ASN A 87 -17.91 -1.94 4.02
N VAL A 88 -16.76 -1.28 4.02
CA VAL A 88 -16.61 0.17 4.22
C VAL A 88 -15.82 0.69 3.05
N SER A 89 -16.46 1.45 2.17
CA SER A 89 -15.75 2.09 1.06
C SER A 89 -14.88 3.23 1.58
N ARG A 90 -13.60 3.22 1.21
CA ARG A 90 -12.66 4.30 1.54
C ARG A 90 -11.93 4.75 0.29
N THR A 91 -11.81 6.07 0.17
CA THR A 91 -11.04 6.72 -0.89
C THR A 91 -9.96 7.52 -0.20
N ILE A 92 -8.70 7.25 -0.55
CA ILE A 92 -7.53 7.90 0.04
C ILE A 92 -6.74 8.58 -1.09
N ALA A 93 -6.65 9.89 -1.04
CA ALA A 93 -5.89 10.67 -2.03
C ALA A 93 -4.38 10.66 -1.75
N ASN A 94 -3.59 10.98 -2.79
CA ASN A 94 -2.13 11.19 -2.72
C ASN A 94 -1.38 10.00 -2.11
N VAL A 95 -1.61 8.82 -2.67
CA VAL A 95 -0.97 7.58 -2.25
C VAL A 95 0.01 7.11 -3.32
N GLU A 96 1.27 6.92 -2.93
CA GLU A 96 2.30 6.29 -3.72
C GLU A 96 2.30 4.78 -3.50
N PHE A 97 2.41 3.99 -4.57
CA PHE A 97 2.63 2.55 -4.46
C PHE A 97 4.13 2.26 -4.34
N LEU A 98 4.56 1.78 -3.18
CA LEU A 98 5.97 1.47 -2.91
C LEU A 98 6.39 0.10 -3.45
N GLY A 99 5.41 -0.76 -3.75
CA GLY A 99 5.61 -2.13 -4.21
C GLY A 99 4.96 -3.16 -3.30
N PHE A 100 5.37 -4.41 -3.47
CA PHE A 100 4.79 -5.53 -2.74
C PHE A 100 5.87 -6.51 -2.29
N THR A 101 5.57 -7.29 -1.26
CA THR A 101 6.33 -8.48 -0.92
C THR A 101 5.51 -9.72 -1.22
N LEU A 102 6.11 -10.68 -1.93
CA LEU A 102 5.52 -11.99 -2.13
C LEU A 102 5.72 -12.80 -0.85
N ASP A 103 4.62 -13.06 -0.15
CA ASP A 103 4.63 -13.83 1.10
C ASP A 103 4.54 -15.33 0.79
N GLU A 104 3.70 -15.71 -0.19
CA GLU A 104 3.54 -17.10 -0.62
C GLU A 104 3.10 -17.19 -2.11
N GLY A 105 3.54 -18.24 -2.82
CA GLY A 105 3.05 -18.60 -4.15
C GLY A 105 4.09 -18.50 -5.28
N PRO A 106 3.68 -18.81 -6.53
CA PRO A 106 2.34 -19.22 -6.96
C PRO A 106 1.94 -20.61 -6.42
N ILE A 107 0.73 -20.73 -5.90
CA ILE A 107 0.21 -21.98 -5.32
C ILE A 107 -0.76 -22.65 -6.30
N PRO A 108 -0.61 -23.95 -6.61
CA PRO A 108 -1.52 -24.70 -7.48
C PRO A 108 -2.93 -24.82 -6.85
N PRO A 109 -3.97 -25.09 -7.65
CA PRO A 109 -5.32 -24.63 -7.37
C PRO A 109 -5.99 -25.29 -6.15
N SER A 110 -6.64 -24.44 -5.33
CA SER A 110 -7.85 -24.78 -4.60
C SER A 110 -9.01 -23.96 -5.17
N THR A 111 -9.70 -24.47 -6.20
CA THR A 111 -10.98 -23.95 -6.73
C THR A 111 -10.98 -22.56 -7.41
N ILE A 112 -10.00 -21.68 -7.14
CA ILE A 112 -9.93 -20.27 -7.63
C ILE A 112 -8.85 -20.02 -8.71
N GLY A 113 -8.21 -21.08 -9.21
CA GLY A 113 -7.03 -20.99 -10.08
C GLY A 113 -5.72 -20.87 -9.29
N TRP A 114 -4.61 -20.61 -9.98
CA TRP A 114 -3.35 -20.27 -9.32
C TRP A 114 -3.49 -18.95 -8.56
N PHE A 115 -2.87 -18.83 -7.39
CA PHE A 115 -2.92 -17.60 -6.60
C PHE A 115 -1.59 -17.33 -5.88
N ALA A 116 -1.41 -16.09 -5.46
CA ALA A 116 -0.27 -15.64 -4.67
C ALA A 116 -0.74 -14.80 -3.48
N VAL A 117 -0.06 -14.96 -2.34
CA VAL A 117 -0.25 -14.12 -1.16
C VAL A 117 0.81 -13.04 -1.19
N VAL A 118 0.39 -11.78 -1.19
CA VAL A 118 1.27 -10.62 -1.21
C VAL A 118 0.89 -9.61 -0.14
N THR A 119 1.87 -8.85 0.33
CA THR A 119 1.63 -7.65 1.12
C THR A 119 1.99 -6.43 0.29
N LEU A 120 0.96 -5.68 -0.12
CA LEU A 120 1.07 -4.42 -0.83
C LEU A 120 1.46 -3.31 0.14
N ARG A 121 2.37 -2.43 -0.28
CA ARG A 121 2.90 -1.33 0.52
C ARG A 121 2.63 -0.02 -0.19
N PHE A 122 2.00 0.89 0.53
CA PHE A 122 1.67 2.21 0.03
C PHE A 122 2.17 3.28 1.00
N LEU A 123 2.39 4.48 0.48
CA LEU A 123 2.75 5.66 1.25
C LEU A 123 1.76 6.77 0.95
N GLN A 124 0.96 7.16 1.93
CA GLN A 124 0.14 8.36 1.82
C GLN A 124 1.01 9.58 2.10
N LEU A 125 1.07 10.50 1.15
CA LEU A 125 2.01 11.63 1.12
C LEU A 125 1.51 12.88 1.88
N GLY A 126 0.27 12.87 2.34
CA GLY A 126 -0.31 13.97 3.08
C GLY A 126 -1.63 13.61 3.76
N PRO A 127 -1.97 14.24 4.88
CA PRO A 127 -3.29 14.12 5.50
C PRO A 127 -4.37 14.69 4.57
N GLU A 128 -5.54 14.05 4.57
CA GLU A 128 -6.77 14.56 3.94
C GLU A 128 -7.44 15.64 4.82
#